data_AF-A0A522CES8-F1
#
_entry.id   AF-A0A522CES8-F1
#
_cell.length_a   1.000
_cell.length_b   1.000
_cell.length_c   1.000
_cell.angle_alpha   90.00
_cell.angle_beta   90.00
_cell.angle_gamma   90.00
#
_symmetry.space_group_name_H-M   'P 1'
#
loop_
_entity.id
_entity.type
_entity.pdbx_description
1 polymer ?
#
loop_
_entity_poly.entity_id
_entity_poly.type
_entity_poly.pdbx_seq_one_letter_code
_entity_poly.pdbx_strand_id
1 'polypeptide(L)'
;MKKSILSELHRGKELSPYESFDATWTVIVKIANHLSKKAEEFERLSDLFRTVSDATAAKVLSLPAVDQLLDLDPPLEEVQSGYEHERLNPKLIERKIALIRASRTAKPSIAFIEMMSILKRIRNRRAHGFKSPDNARDVIILKASATILHALGTELANGLT
;
A
#
# COMPACT_ATOMS: atom_id res chain seq x y z
N MET A 1 -15.18 14.09 10.05
CA MET A 1 -14.12 13.08 9.81
C MET A 1 -13.49 13.21 8.43
N LYS A 2 -14.26 13.14 7.34
CA LYS A 2 -13.78 13.30 5.95
C LYS A 2 -12.78 14.46 5.75
N LYS A 3 -13.12 15.68 6.20
CA LYS A 3 -12.24 16.86 6.09
C LYS A 3 -10.88 16.65 6.76
N SER A 4 -10.84 16.01 7.93
CA SER A 4 -9.58 15.70 8.64
C SER A 4 -8.73 14.73 7.83
N ILE A 5 -9.33 13.63 7.37
CA ILE A 5 -8.64 12.61 6.57
C ILE A 5 -8.04 13.22 5.30
N LEU A 6 -8.83 13.99 4.55
CA LEU A 6 -8.35 14.64 3.32
C LEU A 6 -7.23 15.64 3.61
N SER A 7 -7.32 16.40 4.70
CA SER A 7 -6.26 17.32 5.12
C SER A 7 -4.96 16.59 5.49
N GLU A 8 -5.06 15.46 6.20
CA GLU A 8 -3.91 14.64 6.57
C GLU A 8 -3.24 14.01 5.35
N LEU A 9 -4.04 13.49 4.40
CA LEU A 9 -3.55 12.97 3.12
C LEU A 9 -2.84 14.04 2.30
N HIS A 10 -3.42 15.25 2.24
CA HIS A 10 -2.81 16.38 1.53
C HIS A 10 -1.46 16.75 2.13
N ARG A 11 -1.39 16.90 3.46
CA ARG A 11 -0.13 17.19 4.16
C ARG A 11 0.90 16.09 3.95
N GLY A 12 0.47 14.83 3.88
CA GLY A 12 1.34 13.70 3.57
C GLY A 12 2.07 13.80 2.22
N LYS A 13 1.54 14.54 1.24
CA LYS A 13 2.21 14.73 -0.06
C LYS A 13 3.42 15.67 -0.01
N GLU A 14 3.49 16.54 0.99
CA GLU A 14 4.56 17.53 1.15
C GLU A 14 5.77 16.95 1.90
N LEU A 15 5.63 15.74 2.45
CA LEU A 15 6.66 15.08 3.24
C LEU A 15 7.64 14.30 2.35
N SER A 16 8.77 13.90 2.93
CA SER A 16 9.68 12.95 2.28
C SER A 16 8.96 11.63 1.95
N PRO A 17 9.40 10.84 0.96
CA PRO A 17 8.76 9.57 0.60
C PRO A 17 8.56 8.62 1.80
N TYR A 18 9.52 8.60 2.72
CA TYR A 18 9.48 7.80 3.93
C TYR A 18 8.37 8.24 4.90
N GLU A 19 8.29 9.54 5.17
CA GLU A 19 7.27 10.13 6.04
C GLU A 19 5.89 10.12 5.38
N SER A 20 5.84 10.36 4.07
CA SER A 20 4.63 10.33 3.25
C SER A 20 3.97 8.96 3.30
N PHE A 21 4.76 7.89 3.10
CA PHE A 21 4.26 6.52 3.19
C PHE A 21 3.68 6.22 4.58
N ASP A 22 4.40 6.57 5.64
CA ASP A 22 4.00 6.31 7.03
C ASP A 22 2.74 7.10 7.43
N ALA A 23 2.69 8.39 7.09
CA ALA A 23 1.53 9.24 7.31
C ALA A 23 0.30 8.71 6.57
N THR A 24 0.46 8.33 5.30
CA THR A 24 -0.65 7.81 4.49
C THR A 24 -1.13 6.45 5.00
N TRP A 25 -0.22 5.54 5.38
CA TRP A 25 -0.58 4.27 6.01
C TRP A 25 -1.38 4.48 7.30
N THR A 26 -0.92 5.41 8.15
CA THR A 26 -1.61 5.76 9.40
C THR A 26 -3.03 6.26 9.13
N VAL A 27 -3.24 7.04 8.07
CA VAL A 27 -4.59 7.47 7.65
C VAL A 27 -5.46 6.27 7.26
N ILE A 28 -4.93 5.31 6.50
CA ILE A 28 -5.68 4.09 6.14
C ILE A 28 -6.07 3.31 7.40
N VAL A 29 -5.16 3.18 8.38
CA VAL A 29 -5.46 2.54 9.68
C VAL A 29 -6.56 3.30 10.42
N LYS A 30 -6.53 4.64 10.44
CA LYS A 30 -7.59 5.47 11.05
C LYS A 30 -8.95 5.22 10.39
N ILE A 31 -9.00 5.12 9.06
CA ILE A 31 -10.23 4.79 8.32
C ILE A 31 -10.72 3.39 8.72
N ALA A 32 -9.82 2.40 8.75
CA ALA A 32 -10.17 1.03 9.14
C ALA A 32 -10.70 0.95 10.58
N ASN A 33 -10.09 1.69 11.51
CA ASN A 33 -10.53 1.79 12.91
C ASN A 33 -11.92 2.42 13.04
N HIS A 34 -12.29 3.32 12.12
CA HIS A 34 -13.61 3.92 12.12
C HIS A 34 -14.68 2.97 11.56
N LEU A 35 -14.35 2.20 10.53
CA LEU A 35 -15.31 1.38 9.81
C LEU A 35 -15.47 -0.04 10.38
N SER A 36 -14.45 -0.58 11.06
CA SER A 36 -14.47 -1.94 11.59
C SER A 36 -14.34 -1.97 13.12
N LYS A 37 -15.16 -2.80 13.76
CA LYS A 37 -15.15 -3.05 15.21
C LYS A 37 -14.26 -4.21 15.64
N LYS A 38 -13.48 -4.80 14.71
CA LYS A 38 -12.60 -5.94 15.01
C LYS A 38 -11.49 -5.53 15.99
N ALA A 39 -11.03 -6.47 16.80
CA ALA A 39 -10.02 -6.22 17.84
C ALA A 39 -8.61 -6.06 17.28
N GLU A 40 -8.27 -6.80 16.22
CA GLU A 40 -6.94 -6.79 15.62
C GLU A 40 -6.83 -5.84 14.42
N GLU A 41 -5.72 -5.08 14.32
CA GLU A 41 -5.48 -4.15 13.20
C GLU A 41 -5.55 -4.86 11.85
N PHE A 42 -4.98 -6.07 11.78
CA PHE A 42 -4.98 -6.85 10.56
C PHE A 42 -6.39 -7.21 10.09
N GLU A 43 -7.28 -7.57 11.02
CA GLU A 43 -8.67 -7.88 10.70
C GLU A 43 -9.41 -6.63 10.22
N ARG A 44 -9.21 -5.48 10.90
CA ARG A 44 -9.82 -4.21 10.49
C ARG A 44 -9.39 -3.79 9.08
N LEU A 45 -8.11 -3.89 8.77
CA LEU A 45 -7.59 -3.58 7.43
C LEU A 45 -8.10 -4.58 6.38
N SER A 46 -8.15 -5.88 6.71
CA SER A 46 -8.67 -6.91 5.81
C SER A 46 -10.14 -6.67 5.48
N ASP A 47 -10.96 -6.35 6.49
CA ASP A 47 -12.37 -6.00 6.30
C ASP A 47 -12.50 -4.75 5.43
N LEU A 48 -11.73 -3.68 5.70
CA LEU A 48 -11.70 -2.48 4.88
C LEU A 48 -11.37 -2.78 3.41
N PHE A 49 -10.35 -3.59 3.14
CA PHE A 49 -9.94 -3.88 1.76
C PHE A 49 -10.96 -4.73 1.02
N ARG A 50 -11.74 -5.56 1.72
CA ARG A 50 -12.83 -6.36 1.15
C ARG A 50 -14.09 -5.54 0.84
N THR A 51 -14.28 -4.37 1.47
CA THR A 51 -15.41 -3.49 1.17
C THR A 51 -15.14 -2.50 0.04
N VAL A 52 -13.90 -2.43 -0.46
CA VAL A 52 -13.54 -1.63 -1.65
C VAL A 52 -14.24 -2.23 -2.88
N SER A 53 -15.00 -1.41 -3.58
CA SER A 53 -15.70 -1.82 -4.81
C SER A 53 -14.72 -2.15 -5.94
N ASP A 54 -15.13 -3.00 -6.88
CA ASP A 54 -14.29 -3.30 -8.07
C ASP A 54 -13.94 -2.04 -8.86
N ALA A 55 -14.83 -1.04 -8.92
CA ALA A 55 -14.56 0.23 -9.60
C ALA A 55 -13.43 1.01 -8.92
N THR A 56 -13.47 1.13 -7.60
CA THR A 56 -12.40 1.80 -6.82
C THR A 56 -11.10 0.99 -6.90
N ALA A 57 -11.17 -0.33 -6.76
CA ALA A 57 -10.03 -1.23 -6.88
C ALA A 57 -9.36 -1.08 -8.26
N ALA A 58 -10.13 -1.13 -9.35
CA ALA A 58 -9.62 -0.96 -10.71
C ALA A 58 -8.96 0.42 -10.91
N LYS A 59 -9.59 1.48 -10.39
CA LYS A 59 -9.04 2.85 -10.45
C LYS A 59 -7.68 2.93 -9.75
N VAL A 60 -7.54 2.37 -8.55
CA VAL A 60 -6.26 2.35 -7.83
C VAL A 60 -5.23 1.47 -8.55
N LEU A 61 -5.64 0.31 -9.07
CA LEU A 61 -4.76 -0.61 -9.79
C LEU A 61 -4.27 -0.07 -11.14
N SER A 62 -4.98 0.90 -11.73
CA SER A 62 -4.58 1.55 -13.00
C SER A 62 -3.54 2.66 -12.83
N LEU A 63 -3.12 2.97 -11.60
CA LEU A 63 -2.14 4.04 -11.37
C LEU A 63 -0.77 3.65 -11.92
N PRO A 64 -0.02 4.58 -12.57
CA PRO A 64 1.35 4.31 -12.99
C PRO A 64 2.28 3.90 -11.84
N ALA A 65 1.98 4.32 -10.61
CA ALA A 65 2.71 3.90 -9.42
C ALA A 65 2.59 2.40 -9.12
N VAL A 66 1.50 1.75 -9.55
CA VAL A 66 1.36 0.29 -9.47
C VAL A 66 2.35 -0.37 -10.41
N ASP A 67 2.39 0.05 -11.67
CA ASP A 67 3.34 -0.49 -12.65
C ASP A 67 4.80 -0.24 -12.19
N GLN A 68 5.10 0.95 -11.64
CA GLN A 68 6.41 1.25 -11.04
C GLN A 68 6.83 0.26 -9.94
N LEU A 69 5.90 -0.29 -9.16
CA LEU A 69 6.21 -1.30 -8.14
C LEU A 69 6.34 -2.70 -8.73
N LEU A 70 5.49 -3.05 -9.69
CA LEU A 70 5.47 -4.39 -10.30
C LEU A 70 6.67 -4.61 -11.24
N ASP A 71 7.18 -3.53 -11.83
CA ASP A 71 8.23 -3.55 -12.86
C ASP A 71 9.56 -2.96 -12.34
N LEU A 72 9.80 -2.99 -11.02
CA LEU A 72 11.07 -2.58 -10.43
C LEU A 72 12.25 -3.38 -11.00
N ASP A 73 13.38 -2.71 -11.18
CA ASP A 73 14.67 -3.32 -11.49
C ASP A 73 15.70 -2.93 -10.41
N PRO A 74 16.21 -3.87 -9.59
CA PRO A 74 15.80 -5.28 -9.53
C PRO A 74 14.34 -5.45 -9.06
N PRO A 75 13.71 -6.62 -9.29
CA PRO A 75 12.34 -6.91 -8.87
C PRO A 75 12.09 -6.74 -7.36
N LEU A 76 10.84 -6.49 -6.97
CA LEU A 76 10.46 -6.23 -5.57
C LEU A 76 10.80 -7.41 -4.64
N GLU A 77 10.63 -8.63 -5.14
CA GLU A 77 10.97 -9.89 -4.49
C GLU A 77 12.47 -10.07 -4.25
N GLU A 78 13.31 -9.41 -5.05
CA GLU A 78 14.77 -9.42 -4.93
C GLU A 78 15.31 -8.27 -4.08
N VAL A 79 14.44 -7.41 -3.55
CA VAL A 79 14.89 -6.39 -2.61
C VAL A 79 15.35 -7.13 -1.34
N GLN A 80 16.64 -7.35 -1.18
CA GLN A 80 17.21 -7.99 0.00
C GLN A 80 17.19 -7.02 1.18
N SER A 81 16.78 -7.49 2.36
CA SER A 81 17.11 -6.85 3.63
C SER A 81 18.45 -7.42 4.10
N GLY A 82 19.34 -6.58 4.62
CA GLY A 82 20.57 -7.03 5.31
C GLY A 82 20.30 -7.87 6.57
N TYR A 83 19.03 -8.15 6.91
CA TYR A 83 18.59 -9.01 7.99
C TYR A 83 17.92 -10.27 7.43
N GLU A 84 18.45 -11.45 7.80
CA GLU A 84 18.03 -12.75 7.26
C GLU A 84 16.59 -13.16 7.63
N HIS A 85 16.06 -12.67 8.76
CA HIS A 85 14.76 -13.09 9.30
C HIS A 85 13.56 -12.26 8.81
N GLU A 86 13.79 -11.22 8.01
CA GLU A 86 12.75 -10.27 7.58
C GLU A 86 12.70 -10.06 6.08
N ARG A 87 13.27 -11.00 5.31
CA ARG A 87 13.19 -10.97 3.85
C ARG A 87 11.72 -10.99 3.43
N LEU A 88 11.35 -10.09 2.51
CA LEU A 88 10.14 -10.28 1.71
C LEU A 88 10.26 -11.68 1.11
N ASN A 89 9.41 -12.63 1.50
CA ASN A 89 9.48 -13.99 0.96
C ASN A 89 9.40 -13.91 -0.57
N PRO A 90 10.49 -14.16 -1.32
CA PRO A 90 10.55 -13.77 -2.72
C PRO A 90 9.50 -14.50 -3.55
N LYS A 91 9.38 -15.81 -3.34
CA LYS A 91 8.37 -16.67 -4.00
C LYS A 91 6.94 -16.21 -3.70
N LEU A 92 6.70 -15.69 -2.50
CA LEU A 92 5.38 -15.17 -2.15
C LEU A 92 5.10 -13.85 -2.87
N ILE A 93 6.06 -12.93 -2.92
CA ILE A 93 5.89 -11.65 -3.62
C ILE A 93 5.73 -11.88 -5.13
N GLU A 94 6.57 -12.72 -5.73
CA GLU A 94 6.47 -13.12 -7.14
C GLU A 94 5.07 -13.66 -7.47
N ARG A 95 4.54 -14.60 -6.66
CA ARG A 95 3.17 -15.12 -6.84
C ARG A 95 2.10 -14.03 -6.75
N LYS A 96 2.25 -13.08 -5.81
CA LYS A 96 1.30 -11.96 -5.66
C LYS A 96 1.36 -11.03 -6.86
N ILE A 97 2.55 -10.67 -7.33
CA ILE A 97 2.76 -9.85 -8.54
C ILE A 97 2.14 -10.54 -9.76
N ALA A 98 2.38 -11.84 -9.95
CA ALA A 98 1.79 -12.61 -11.03
C ALA A 98 0.25 -12.60 -10.97
N LEU A 99 -0.32 -12.79 -9.76
CA LEU A 99 -1.77 -12.74 -9.57
C LEU A 99 -2.34 -11.35 -9.86
N ILE A 100 -1.68 -10.27 -9.42
CA ILE A 100 -2.08 -8.89 -9.73
C ILE A 100 -2.10 -8.68 -11.24
N ARG A 101 -1.02 -9.02 -11.94
CA ARG A 101 -0.92 -8.88 -13.41
C ARG A 101 -2.04 -9.66 -14.13
N ALA A 102 -2.30 -10.90 -13.71
CA ALA A 102 -3.30 -11.74 -14.34
C ALA A 102 -4.75 -11.32 -14.07
N SER A 103 -5.02 -10.67 -12.92
CA SER A 103 -6.39 -10.41 -12.46
C SER A 103 -6.79 -8.95 -12.36
N ARG A 104 -5.86 -7.99 -12.52
CA ARG A 104 -6.14 -6.54 -12.33
C ARG A 104 -7.33 -6.01 -13.13
N THR A 105 -7.56 -6.53 -14.33
CA THR A 105 -8.64 -6.10 -15.22
C THR A 105 -9.90 -6.94 -15.05
N ALA A 106 -9.75 -8.26 -14.90
CA ALA A 106 -10.87 -9.20 -14.88
C ALA A 106 -11.49 -9.40 -13.49
N LYS A 107 -10.69 -9.30 -12.43
CA LYS A 107 -11.11 -9.42 -11.02
C LYS A 107 -10.37 -8.40 -10.15
N PRO A 108 -10.68 -7.09 -10.29
CA PRO A 108 -9.93 -6.01 -9.64
C PRO A 108 -9.87 -6.12 -8.12
N SER A 109 -10.95 -6.51 -7.44
CA SER A 109 -10.96 -6.74 -5.99
C SER A 109 -9.92 -7.78 -5.53
N ILE A 110 -9.74 -8.88 -6.26
CA ILE A 110 -8.73 -9.91 -5.93
C ILE A 110 -7.33 -9.33 -6.08
N ALA A 111 -7.03 -8.72 -7.23
CA ALA A 111 -5.74 -8.06 -7.47
C ALA A 111 -5.45 -6.98 -6.44
N PHE A 112 -6.46 -6.23 -6.03
CA PHE A 112 -6.33 -5.16 -5.05
C PHE A 112 -5.97 -5.68 -3.66
N ILE A 113 -6.60 -6.77 -3.20
CA ILE A 113 -6.24 -7.42 -1.92
C ILE A 113 -4.77 -7.85 -1.93
N GLU A 114 -4.29 -8.40 -3.06
CA GLU A 114 -2.89 -8.79 -3.20
C GLU A 114 -1.95 -7.59 -3.20
N MET A 115 -2.32 -6.49 -3.87
CA MET A 115 -1.58 -5.24 -3.82
C MET A 115 -1.49 -4.72 -2.39
N MET A 116 -2.59 -4.68 -1.64
CA MET A 116 -2.58 -4.24 -0.23
C MET A 116 -1.72 -5.16 0.65
N SER A 117 -1.70 -6.46 0.35
CA SER A 117 -0.81 -7.41 1.00
C SER A 117 0.67 -7.09 0.77
N ILE A 118 1.04 -6.67 -0.45
CA ILE A 118 2.39 -6.20 -0.78
C ILE A 118 2.71 -4.91 -0.01
N LEU A 119 1.84 -3.91 -0.04
CA LEU A 119 2.05 -2.63 0.66
C LEU A 119 2.21 -2.81 2.17
N LYS A 120 1.43 -3.71 2.79
CA LYS A 120 1.60 -4.07 4.21
C LYS A 120 2.99 -4.63 4.50
N ARG A 121 3.53 -5.45 3.60
CA ARG A 121 4.88 -6.00 3.75
C ARG A 121 5.95 -4.94 3.60
N ILE A 122 5.78 -4.00 2.67
CA ILE A 122 6.63 -2.81 2.55
C ILE A 122 6.60 -2.01 3.86
N ARG A 123 5.42 -1.81 4.48
CA ARG A 123 5.29 -1.15 5.79
C ARG A 123 6.03 -1.90 6.90
N ASN A 124 5.85 -3.21 7.00
CA ASN A 124 6.52 -3.99 8.04
C ASN A 124 8.04 -3.94 7.85
N ARG A 125 8.51 -4.00 6.60
CA ARG A 125 9.92 -3.83 6.29
C ARG A 125 10.42 -2.42 6.60
N ARG A 126 9.62 -1.38 6.40
CA ARG A 126 9.99 0.00 6.78
C ARG A 126 10.34 0.10 8.26
N ALA A 127 9.58 -0.56 9.13
CA ALA A 127 9.83 -0.52 10.57
C ALA A 127 11.21 -1.09 10.98
N HIS A 128 11.84 -1.93 10.14
CA HIS A 128 13.01 -2.72 10.55
C HIS A 128 14.19 -2.76 9.55
N GLY A 129 13.96 -2.54 8.25
CA GLY A 129 14.91 -2.79 7.17
C GLY A 129 15.09 -1.69 6.12
N PHE A 130 14.25 -0.65 6.07
CA PHE A 130 14.49 0.57 5.25
C PHE A 130 15.09 1.66 6.14
N LYS A 131 16.30 1.45 6.66
CA LYS A 131 16.96 2.38 7.61
C LYS A 131 17.79 3.48 6.94
N SER A 132 17.98 3.44 5.62
CA SER A 132 18.64 4.52 4.88
C SER A 132 17.60 5.30 4.07
N PRO A 133 17.16 6.47 4.54
CA PRO A 133 16.21 7.33 3.82
C PRO A 133 16.71 7.76 2.43
N ASP A 134 18.01 7.62 2.15
CA ASP A 134 18.67 8.05 0.92
C ASP A 134 19.01 6.92 -0.06
N ASN A 135 18.60 5.68 0.22
CA ASN A 135 18.73 4.63 -0.78
C ASN A 135 17.74 4.92 -1.92
N ALA A 136 18.26 5.25 -3.11
CA ALA A 136 17.47 5.62 -4.27
C ALA A 136 16.36 4.60 -4.60
N ARG A 137 16.62 3.31 -4.37
CA ARG A 137 15.62 2.25 -4.57
C ARG A 137 14.49 2.29 -3.54
N ASP A 138 14.83 2.49 -2.27
CA ASP A 138 13.85 2.57 -1.18
C ASP A 138 12.96 3.80 -1.37
N VAL A 139 13.53 4.91 -1.83
CA VAL A 139 12.80 6.12 -2.22
C VAL A 139 11.77 5.83 -3.30
N ILE A 140 12.14 5.09 -4.36
CA ILE A 140 11.22 4.73 -5.45
C ILE A 140 10.07 3.87 -4.90
N ILE A 141 10.39 2.82 -4.12
CA ILE A 141 9.40 1.91 -3.54
C ILE A 141 8.43 2.68 -2.65
N LEU A 142 8.94 3.50 -1.73
CA LEU A 142 8.12 4.24 -0.76
C LEU A 142 7.28 5.32 -1.44
N LYS A 143 7.82 6.02 -2.44
CA LYS A 143 7.08 7.02 -3.21
C LYS A 143 5.93 6.40 -4.00
N ALA A 144 6.19 5.30 -4.71
CA ALA A 144 5.15 4.59 -5.46
C ALA A 144 4.07 4.04 -4.51
N SER A 145 4.49 3.44 -3.40
CA SER A 145 3.59 2.93 -2.36
C SER A 145 2.73 4.02 -1.72
N ALA A 146 3.33 5.17 -1.38
CA ALA A 146 2.60 6.33 -0.84
C ALA A 146 1.58 6.87 -1.84
N THR A 147 1.92 6.90 -3.13
CA THR A 147 1.01 7.33 -4.20
C THR A 147 -0.23 6.43 -4.28
N ILE A 148 -0.03 5.11 -4.22
CA ILE A 148 -1.13 4.13 -4.22
C ILE A 148 -2.02 4.30 -2.98
N LEU A 149 -1.41 4.37 -1.80
CA LEU A 149 -2.15 4.56 -0.54
C LEU A 149 -2.89 5.89 -0.50
N HIS A 150 -2.32 6.95 -1.09
CA HIS A 150 -2.95 8.26 -1.12
C HIS A 150 -4.21 8.23 -1.99
N ALA A 151 -4.12 7.60 -3.17
CA ALA A 151 -5.27 7.43 -4.04
C ALA A 151 -6.37 6.63 -3.33
N LEU A 152 -6.03 5.50 -2.72
CA LEU A 152 -6.98 4.70 -1.93
C LEU A 152 -7.61 5.53 -0.80
N GLY A 153 -6.80 6.21 0.00
CA GLY A 153 -7.27 7.04 1.12
C GLY A 153 -8.22 8.14 0.65
N THR A 154 -7.97 8.73 -0.51
CA THR A 154 -8.84 9.75 -1.12
C THR A 154 -10.18 9.14 -1.52
N GLU A 155 -10.19 7.99 -2.20
CA GLU A 155 -11.42 7.31 -2.60
C GLU A 155 -12.25 6.88 -1.39
N LEU A 156 -11.60 6.31 -0.38
CA LEU A 156 -12.25 5.90 0.87
C LEU A 156 -12.83 7.12 1.60
N ALA A 157 -12.06 8.20 1.74
CA ALA A 157 -12.51 9.43 2.39
C ALA A 157 -13.70 10.07 1.67
N ASN A 158 -13.75 9.97 0.34
CA ASN A 158 -14.86 10.48 -0.44
C ASN A 158 -16.16 9.73 -0.18
N GLY A 159 -16.08 8.44 0.13
CA GLY A 159 -17.22 7.60 0.53
C GLY A 159 -17.65 7.75 1.99
N LEU A 160 -16.90 8.47 2.82
CA LEU A 160 -17.30 8.79 4.19
C LEU A 160 -18.26 10.00 4.19
N THR A 161 -19.49 9.81 4.61
CA THR A 161 -20.46 10.89 4.87
C THR A 161 -20.09 11.70 6.10
#